data_AF-A0A173LNT6-F1
#
_entry.id   AF-A0A173LNT6-F1
#
_cell.length_a   1.000
_cell.length_b   1.000
_cell.length_c   1.000
_cell.angle_alpha   90.00
_cell.angle_beta   90.00
_cell.angle_gamma   90.00
#
_symmetry.space_group_name_H-M   'P 1'
#
loop_
_entity.id
_entity.type
_entity.pdbx_description
1 polymer ?
#
loop_
_entity_poly.entity_id
_entity_poly.type
_entity_poly.pdbx_seq_one_letter_code
_entity_poly.pdbx_strand_id
1 'polypeptide(L)'
;MPMSTLRQSEFVVTLVCPDGPGIVHAVTGAVLSVDGNVTESQQFVNADNGHFYMRLQVQTDASADALREALDSVVTRHKADLSVDVAGRQCKTLILASKEEHCLGDLLFQRSSGNVPIDVPVVLANHPNPGPLSQFYGVDFEYRPIGGAEDRDAFERRVLELVDAYDIELVVLARYMQILSPELCKKLAGRCINIHHSFLPGFKGANPYRQAHARGVKQIGATAHFVTADLDEGPIIEQEVTRVDHTRSVDELRAIGQDTESRALRQAVTWFAQSRVLLDGQRKIIFP
;
A
#
# COMPACT_ATOMS: atom_id res chain seq x y z
N MET A 1 7.47 -3.20 44.25
CA MET A 1 6.19 -3.02 43.54
C MET A 1 6.53 -2.88 42.07
N PRO A 2 6.37 -3.90 41.21
CA PRO A 2 6.39 -3.63 39.79
C PRO A 2 5.11 -2.84 39.49
N MET A 3 5.26 -1.61 38.98
CA MET A 3 4.14 -0.95 38.31
C MET A 3 3.71 -1.88 37.19
N SER A 4 2.53 -2.47 37.34
CA SER A 4 1.81 -3.09 36.24
C SER A 4 1.53 -1.98 35.23
N THR A 5 2.44 -1.79 34.28
CA THR A 5 2.17 -1.02 33.08
C THR A 5 1.08 -1.77 32.32
N LEU A 6 -0.18 -1.40 32.59
CA LEU A 6 -1.27 -1.69 31.68
C LEU A 6 -0.77 -1.24 30.29
N ARG A 7 -0.76 -2.16 29.33
CA ARG A 7 -0.32 -1.81 27.97
C ARG A 7 -1.35 -0.82 27.44
N GLN A 8 -0.97 0.46 27.40
CA GLN A 8 -1.76 1.46 26.69
C GLN A 8 -1.92 1.03 25.25
N SER A 9 -3.14 1.09 24.74
CA SER A 9 -3.43 0.76 23.35
C SER A 9 -3.03 1.94 22.47
N GLU A 10 -2.38 1.65 21.35
CA GLU A 10 -2.08 2.66 20.34
C GLU A 10 -3.03 2.49 19.15
N PHE A 11 -3.65 3.59 18.74
CA PHE A 11 -4.57 3.67 17.62
C PHE A 11 -4.07 4.66 16.58
N VAL A 12 -4.41 4.43 15.32
CA VAL A 12 -4.30 5.40 14.24
C VAL A 12 -5.69 5.94 13.94
N VAL A 13 -5.85 7.26 14.02
CA VAL A 13 -7.07 7.95 13.61
C VAL A 13 -6.79 8.67 12.29
N THR A 14 -7.54 8.36 11.24
CA THR A 14 -7.52 9.11 9.99
C THR A 14 -8.83 9.84 9.78
N LEU A 15 -8.75 11.05 9.21
CA LEU A 15 -9.89 11.93 9.00
C LEU A 15 -9.77 12.65 7.66
N VAL A 16 -10.86 12.68 6.90
CA VAL A 16 -11.03 13.49 5.69
C VAL A 16 -12.35 14.26 5.79
N CYS A 17 -12.32 15.58 5.62
CA CYS A 17 -13.53 16.40 5.64
C CYS A 17 -13.37 17.70 4.83
N PRO A 18 -14.46 18.45 4.55
CA PRO A 18 -14.34 19.83 4.12
C PRO A 18 -13.57 20.68 5.14
N ASP A 19 -12.63 21.48 4.68
CA ASP A 19 -11.80 22.33 5.53
C ASP A 19 -12.64 23.44 6.21
N GLY A 20 -12.23 23.80 7.42
CA GLY A 20 -12.90 24.80 8.22
C GLY A 20 -12.31 24.96 9.62
N PRO A 21 -12.59 26.09 10.29
CA PRO A 21 -12.05 26.36 11.61
C PRO A 21 -12.58 25.35 12.65
N GLY A 22 -11.69 24.95 13.57
CA GLY A 22 -12.04 24.16 14.74
C GLY A 22 -11.91 22.64 14.58
N ILE A 23 -11.62 22.11 13.40
CA ILE A 23 -11.45 20.65 13.17
C ILE A 23 -10.39 20.07 14.12
N VAL A 24 -9.18 20.63 14.10
CA VAL A 24 -8.04 20.17 14.92
C VAL A 24 -8.36 20.21 16.41
N HIS A 25 -9.03 21.27 16.86
CA HIS A 25 -9.43 21.42 18.26
C HIS A 25 -10.50 20.39 18.65
N ALA A 26 -11.50 20.17 17.79
CA ALA A 26 -12.55 19.19 18.04
C ALA A 26 -11.99 17.76 18.12
N VAL A 27 -11.10 17.38 17.19
CA VAL A 27 -10.45 16.07 17.18
C VAL A 27 -9.58 15.88 18.43
N THR A 28 -8.68 16.82 18.71
CA THR A 28 -7.77 16.68 19.87
C THR A 28 -8.51 16.77 21.20
N GLY A 29 -9.58 17.56 21.28
CA GLY A 29 -10.48 17.59 22.44
C GLY A 29 -11.23 16.27 22.67
N ALA A 30 -11.72 15.64 21.59
CA ALA A 30 -12.31 14.31 21.67
C ALA A 30 -11.31 13.25 22.14
N VAL A 31 -10.09 13.26 21.60
CA VAL A 31 -9.00 12.38 22.07
C VAL A 31 -8.70 12.60 23.56
N LEU A 32 -8.63 13.85 24.01
CA LEU A 32 -8.41 14.17 25.42
C LEU A 32 -9.56 13.69 26.33
N SER A 33 -10.81 13.69 25.86
CA SER A 33 -11.98 13.25 26.65
C SER A 33 -11.98 11.77 27.02
N VAL A 34 -11.16 10.96 26.34
CA VAL A 34 -10.91 9.55 26.65
C VAL A 34 -9.50 9.33 27.22
N ASP A 35 -8.95 10.36 27.87
CA ASP A 35 -7.60 10.37 28.45
C ASP A 35 -6.51 9.98 27.44
N GLY A 36 -6.74 10.28 26.15
CA GLY A 36 -5.81 9.94 25.07
C GLY A 36 -4.68 10.95 24.93
N ASN A 37 -3.47 10.44 24.70
CA ASN A 37 -2.29 11.20 24.34
C ASN A 37 -2.00 11.06 22.84
N VAL A 38 -1.75 12.18 22.15
CA VAL A 38 -1.37 12.15 20.73
C VAL A 38 0.14 11.98 20.63
N THR A 39 0.59 10.86 20.05
CA THR A 39 2.02 10.52 19.88
C THR A 39 2.57 10.91 18.51
N GLU A 40 1.71 10.97 17.49
CA GLU A 40 2.03 11.48 16.16
C GLU A 40 0.84 12.32 15.66
N SER A 41 1.11 13.45 15.00
CA SER A 41 0.07 14.31 14.43
C SER A 41 0.53 14.88 13.10
N GLN A 42 -0.20 14.56 12.04
CA GLN A 42 -0.01 15.13 10.72
C GLN A 42 -1.32 15.63 10.15
N GLN A 43 -1.27 16.74 9.42
CA GLN A 43 -2.43 17.31 8.74
C GLN A 43 -2.03 17.94 7.42
N PHE A 44 -2.99 18.02 6.50
CA PHE A 44 -2.83 18.64 5.21
C PHE A 44 -4.15 19.28 4.76
N VAL A 45 -4.07 20.45 4.13
CA VAL A 45 -5.22 21.10 3.50
C VAL A 45 -4.96 21.15 2.01
N ASN A 46 -5.86 20.56 1.23
CA ASN A 46 -5.84 20.71 -0.21
C ASN A 46 -6.68 21.94 -0.62
N ALA A 47 -6.01 23.03 -0.98
CA ALA A 47 -6.66 24.26 -1.43
C ALA A 47 -7.45 24.09 -2.74
N ASP A 48 -7.09 23.12 -3.60
CA ASP A 48 -7.72 22.93 -4.92
C ASP A 48 -9.16 22.41 -4.78
N ASN A 49 -9.45 21.62 -3.74
CA ASN A 49 -10.76 21.03 -3.50
C ASN A 49 -11.37 21.35 -2.14
N GLY A 50 -10.67 22.15 -1.33
CA GLY A 50 -11.14 22.61 -0.02
C GLY A 50 -11.28 21.49 1.02
N HIS A 51 -10.57 20.37 0.90
CA HIS A 51 -10.58 19.30 1.89
C HIS A 51 -9.41 19.38 2.87
N PHE A 52 -9.68 18.98 4.10
CA PHE A 52 -8.75 18.78 5.20
C PHE A 52 -8.53 17.28 5.43
N TYR A 53 -7.27 16.92 5.65
CA TYR A 53 -6.79 15.57 5.88
C TYR A 53 -6.02 15.56 7.19
N MET A 54 -6.22 14.54 8.02
CA MET A 54 -5.46 14.35 9.25
C MET A 54 -5.19 12.88 9.53
N ARG A 55 -4.01 12.62 10.09
CA ARG A 55 -3.63 11.33 10.66
C ARG A 55 -3.02 11.58 12.04
N LEU A 56 -3.60 10.94 13.06
CA LEU A 56 -3.09 10.93 14.42
C LEU A 56 -2.68 9.53 14.83
N GLN A 57 -1.60 9.39 15.58
CA GLN A 57 -1.40 8.25 16.46
C GLN A 57 -1.82 8.66 17.88
N VAL A 58 -2.65 7.83 18.51
CA VAL A 58 -3.28 8.09 19.80
C VAL A 58 -2.99 6.94 20.72
N GLN A 59 -2.43 7.24 21.88
CA GLN A 59 -2.19 6.30 22.98
C GLN A 59 -3.24 6.53 24.06
N THR A 60 -4.03 5.52 24.42
CA THR A 60 -5.07 5.61 25.45
C THR A 60 -5.32 4.24 26.11
N ASP A 61 -5.86 4.26 27.33
CA ASP A 61 -6.41 3.08 28.00
C ASP A 61 -7.86 2.77 27.57
N ALA A 62 -8.51 3.68 26.83
CA ALA A 62 -9.85 3.50 26.30
C ALA A 62 -9.89 2.44 25.17
N SER A 63 -11.06 1.84 24.96
CA SER A 63 -11.29 0.96 23.81
C SER A 63 -11.38 1.76 22.51
N ALA A 64 -11.17 1.07 21.38
CA ALA A 64 -11.38 1.67 20.06
C ALA A 64 -12.80 2.23 19.88
N ASP A 65 -13.81 1.55 20.43
CA ASP A 65 -15.21 1.98 20.35
C ASP A 65 -15.45 3.25 21.18
N ALA A 66 -14.89 3.35 22.38
CA ALA A 66 -14.98 4.58 23.17
C ALA A 66 -14.28 5.76 22.48
N LEU A 67 -13.14 5.53 21.81
CA LEU A 67 -12.47 6.55 21.02
C LEU A 67 -13.32 6.98 19.82
N ARG A 68 -13.98 6.04 19.12
CA ARG A 68 -14.91 6.35 18.03
C ARG A 68 -16.10 7.17 18.52
N GLU A 69 -16.74 6.75 19.62
CA GLU A 69 -17.87 7.45 20.23
C GLU A 69 -17.50 8.89 20.60
N ALA A 70 -16.30 9.12 21.15
CA ALA A 70 -15.81 10.47 21.44
C ALA A 70 -15.67 11.34 20.18
N LEU A 71 -15.32 10.72 19.04
CA LEU A 71 -15.12 11.38 17.75
C LEU A 71 -16.42 11.56 16.93
N ASP A 72 -17.55 10.96 17.33
CA ASP A 72 -18.84 11.07 16.61
C ASP A 72 -19.31 12.52 16.41
N SER A 73 -19.04 13.37 17.40
CA SER A 73 -19.35 14.81 17.32
C SER A 73 -18.54 15.50 16.22
N VAL A 74 -17.30 15.08 15.99
CA VAL A 74 -16.44 15.58 14.91
C VAL A 74 -16.98 15.13 13.57
N VAL A 75 -17.31 13.83 13.43
CA VAL A 75 -17.91 13.24 12.23
C VAL A 75 -19.16 14.01 11.83
N THR A 76 -20.08 14.21 12.78
CA THR A 76 -21.36 14.88 12.52
C THR A 76 -21.17 16.36 12.17
N ARG A 77 -20.36 17.09 12.96
CA ARG A 77 -20.19 18.55 12.79
C ARG A 77 -19.44 18.90 11.52
N HIS A 78 -18.40 18.13 11.20
CA HIS A 78 -17.51 18.42 10.08
C HIS A 78 -17.80 17.58 8.85
N LYS A 79 -18.80 16.69 8.88
CA LYS A 79 -19.11 15.73 7.80
C LYS A 79 -17.87 14.92 7.43
N ALA A 80 -17.16 14.45 8.44
CA ALA A 80 -15.88 13.79 8.25
C ALA A 80 -16.07 12.31 7.93
N ASP A 81 -15.29 11.81 6.98
CA ASP A 81 -14.99 10.40 6.86
C ASP A 81 -13.84 10.09 7.83
N LEU A 82 -14.09 9.18 8.78
CA LEU A 82 -13.20 8.91 9.91
C LEU A 82 -12.99 7.42 10.06
N SER A 83 -11.73 7.02 10.24
CA SER A 83 -11.36 5.66 10.61
C SER A 83 -10.53 5.67 11.88
N VAL A 84 -10.76 4.67 12.73
CA VAL A 84 -9.93 4.35 13.90
C VAL A 84 -9.44 2.93 13.72
N ASP A 85 -8.12 2.77 13.73
CA ASP A 85 -7.47 1.50 13.54
C ASP A 85 -6.42 1.24 14.62
N VAL A 86 -6.00 -0.01 14.83
CA VAL A 86 -4.97 -0.37 15.80
C VAL A 86 -3.59 -0.10 15.20
N ALA A 87 -2.77 0.70 15.87
CA ALA A 87 -1.43 0.99 15.41
C ALA A 87 -0.55 -0.27 15.44
N GLY A 88 0.21 -0.51 14.37
CA GLY A 88 1.15 -1.62 14.28
C GLY A 88 0.52 -3.00 14.05
N ARG A 89 -0.82 -3.10 13.89
CA ARG A 89 -1.43 -4.36 13.46
C ARG A 89 -0.93 -4.76 12.07
N GLN A 90 -0.91 -6.05 11.80
CA GLN A 90 -0.54 -6.55 10.49
C GLN A 90 -1.71 -6.40 9.51
N CYS A 91 -1.49 -5.69 8.41
CA CYS A 91 -2.46 -5.54 7.33
C CYS A 91 -2.55 -6.84 6.51
N LYS A 92 -3.74 -7.45 6.47
CA LYS A 92 -3.97 -8.70 5.73
C LYS A 92 -3.81 -8.46 4.23
N THR A 93 -2.81 -9.09 3.63
CA THR A 93 -2.30 -8.77 2.31
C THR A 93 -2.22 -10.00 1.41
N LEU A 94 -2.87 -9.95 0.25
CA LEU A 94 -2.70 -10.95 -0.82
C LEU A 94 -1.63 -10.47 -1.78
N ILE A 95 -0.63 -11.31 -2.06
CA ILE A 95 0.41 -10.99 -3.05
C ILE A 95 0.17 -11.80 -4.32
N LEU A 96 0.09 -11.11 -5.45
CA LEU A 96 0.05 -11.68 -6.79
C LEU A 96 1.43 -11.60 -7.43
N ALA A 97 1.91 -12.71 -8.01
CA ALA A 97 3.24 -12.81 -8.59
C ALA A 97 3.27 -13.52 -9.94
N SER A 98 4.34 -13.30 -10.72
CA SER A 98 4.61 -14.01 -11.97
C SER A 98 5.94 -14.78 -11.90
N LYS A 99 6.89 -14.52 -12.80
CA LYS A 99 8.19 -15.23 -12.82
C LYS A 99 9.28 -14.53 -12.02
N GLU A 100 9.20 -13.20 -11.95
CA GLU A 100 10.21 -12.39 -11.26
C GLU A 100 9.91 -12.35 -9.77
N GLU A 101 10.91 -12.71 -8.96
CA GLU A 101 10.73 -12.98 -7.53
C GLU A 101 11.27 -11.85 -6.63
N HIS A 102 12.00 -10.87 -7.18
CA HIS A 102 12.73 -9.87 -6.38
C HIS A 102 11.81 -9.01 -5.49
N CYS A 103 10.67 -8.54 -6.01
CA CYS A 103 9.70 -7.78 -5.21
C CYS A 103 9.02 -8.65 -4.14
N LEU A 104 8.67 -9.90 -4.49
CA LEU A 104 8.09 -10.84 -3.52
C LEU A 104 9.10 -11.15 -2.41
N GLY A 105 10.34 -11.46 -2.78
CA GLY A 105 11.41 -11.79 -1.86
C GLY A 105 11.73 -10.66 -0.89
N ASP A 106 11.80 -9.41 -1.38
CA ASP A 106 11.99 -8.25 -0.51
C ASP A 106 10.81 -8.08 0.47
N LEU A 107 9.56 -8.11 -0.01
CA LEU A 107 8.39 -7.99 0.86
C LEU A 107 8.35 -9.08 1.95
N LEU A 108 8.59 -10.35 1.58
CA LEU A 108 8.57 -11.47 2.54
C LEU A 108 9.74 -11.40 3.53
N PHE A 109 10.94 -11.01 3.08
CA PHE A 109 12.09 -10.78 3.96
C PHE A 109 11.78 -9.69 4.99
N GLN A 110 11.24 -8.56 4.54
CA GLN A 110 10.97 -7.40 5.39
C GLN A 110 9.80 -7.64 6.35
N ARG A 111 8.78 -8.39 5.91
CA ARG A 111 7.73 -8.92 6.79
C ARG A 111 8.33 -9.79 7.89
N SER A 112 9.18 -10.76 7.54
CA SER A 112 9.80 -11.66 8.52
C SER A 112 10.69 -10.93 9.53
N SER A 113 11.24 -9.78 9.13
CA SER A 113 12.06 -8.90 9.98
C SER A 113 11.22 -7.90 10.80
N GLY A 114 9.90 -7.84 10.63
CA GLY A 114 9.01 -6.90 11.31
C GLY A 114 9.06 -5.47 10.76
N ASN A 115 9.73 -5.22 9.63
CA ASN A 115 9.89 -3.89 9.04
C ASN A 115 8.68 -3.46 8.20
N VAL A 116 7.90 -4.42 7.71
CA VAL A 116 6.67 -4.19 6.94
C VAL A 116 5.52 -4.89 7.67
N PRO A 117 4.54 -4.16 8.23
CA PRO A 117 3.49 -4.74 9.05
C PRO A 117 2.37 -5.34 8.20
N ILE A 118 2.68 -6.39 7.44
CA ILE A 118 1.71 -7.14 6.64
C ILE A 118 1.61 -8.59 7.12
N ASP A 119 0.40 -9.14 7.01
CA ASP A 119 0.18 -10.58 7.13
C ASP A 119 -0.16 -11.13 5.75
N VAL A 120 0.61 -12.11 5.29
CA VAL A 120 0.47 -12.68 3.94
C VAL A 120 0.04 -14.13 4.11
N PRO A 121 -1.27 -14.44 4.06
CA PRO A 121 -1.75 -15.80 4.22
C PRO A 121 -1.40 -16.65 2.99
N VAL A 122 -1.44 -16.07 1.79
CA VAL A 122 -1.18 -16.80 0.54
C VAL A 122 -0.55 -15.89 -0.53
N VAL A 123 0.34 -16.47 -1.33
CA VAL A 123 0.81 -15.93 -2.60
C VAL A 123 0.10 -16.68 -3.73
N LEU A 124 -0.57 -15.94 -4.62
CA LEU A 124 -1.21 -16.50 -5.81
C LEU A 124 -0.39 -16.12 -7.05
N ALA A 125 0.05 -17.10 -7.83
CA ALA A 125 0.91 -16.84 -8.99
C ALA A 125 0.46 -17.57 -10.25
N ASN A 126 0.70 -16.94 -11.40
CA ASN A 126 0.46 -17.55 -12.71
C ASN A 126 1.65 -18.39 -13.23
N HIS A 127 2.71 -18.50 -12.43
CA HIS A 127 3.89 -19.34 -12.67
C HIS A 127 4.32 -20.06 -11.38
N PRO A 128 4.97 -21.23 -11.47
CA PRO A 128 5.39 -21.98 -10.28
C PRO A 128 6.65 -21.41 -9.61
N ASN A 129 7.38 -20.51 -10.30
CA ASN A 129 8.65 -19.92 -9.85
C ASN A 129 8.61 -19.43 -8.39
N PRO A 130 7.62 -18.63 -7.94
CA PRO A 130 7.66 -18.05 -6.59
C PRO A 130 7.37 -19.04 -5.46
N GLY A 131 7.04 -20.29 -5.77
CA GLY A 131 6.63 -21.31 -4.79
C GLY A 131 7.68 -21.62 -3.73
N PRO A 132 8.92 -22.02 -4.10
CA PRO A 132 9.98 -22.29 -3.14
C PRO A 132 10.28 -21.11 -2.22
N LEU A 133 10.26 -19.88 -2.75
CA LEU A 133 10.49 -18.66 -1.96
C LEU A 133 9.35 -18.41 -0.96
N SER A 134 8.10 -18.59 -1.37
CA SER A 134 6.94 -18.44 -0.49
C SER A 134 6.98 -19.45 0.66
N GLN A 135 7.29 -20.71 0.35
CA GLN A 135 7.42 -21.79 1.33
C GLN A 135 8.58 -21.54 2.31
N PHE A 136 9.71 -21.01 1.83
CA PHE A 136 10.84 -20.66 2.68
C PHE A 136 10.47 -19.66 3.78
N TYR A 137 9.60 -18.70 3.47
CA TYR A 137 9.07 -17.72 4.43
C TYR A 137 7.79 -18.18 5.16
N GLY A 138 7.39 -19.44 5.00
CA GLY A 138 6.21 -20.01 5.66
C GLY A 138 4.87 -19.42 5.19
N VAL A 139 4.78 -19.05 3.91
CA VAL A 139 3.56 -18.52 3.27
C VAL A 139 2.99 -19.55 2.32
N ASP A 140 1.67 -19.77 2.39
CA ASP A 140 1.00 -20.68 1.45
C ASP A 140 1.14 -20.18 0.01
N PHE A 141 1.24 -21.11 -0.92
CA PHE A 141 1.44 -20.80 -2.33
C PHE A 141 0.41 -21.51 -3.19
N GLU A 142 -0.30 -20.74 -4.01
CA GLU A 142 -1.26 -21.26 -4.97
C GLU A 142 -0.79 -20.93 -6.40
N TYR A 143 -0.55 -21.98 -7.19
CA TYR A 143 -0.18 -21.84 -8.60
C TYR A 143 -1.39 -22.07 -9.50
N ARG A 144 -1.69 -21.10 -10.37
CA ARG A 144 -2.74 -21.20 -11.39
C ARG A 144 -2.25 -20.69 -12.75
N PRO A 145 -1.90 -21.58 -13.71
CA PRO A 145 -1.48 -21.13 -15.03
C PRO A 145 -2.59 -20.35 -15.74
N ILE A 146 -2.19 -19.37 -16.56
CA ILE A 146 -3.08 -18.64 -17.46
C ILE A 146 -2.64 -18.93 -18.89
N GLY A 147 -3.39 -19.78 -19.59
CA GLY A 147 -3.17 -20.13 -21.01
C GLY A 147 -4.11 -19.40 -21.96
N GLY A 148 -5.26 -18.93 -21.48
CA GLY A 148 -6.25 -18.20 -22.26
C GLY A 148 -7.19 -17.32 -21.42
N ALA A 149 -8.21 -16.77 -22.08
CA ALA A 149 -9.17 -15.87 -21.44
C ALA A 149 -9.95 -16.54 -20.30
N GLU A 150 -10.39 -17.78 -20.47
CA GLU A 150 -11.12 -18.53 -19.43
C GLU A 150 -10.28 -18.75 -18.17
N ASP A 151 -8.99 -19.06 -18.34
CA ASP A 151 -8.06 -19.22 -17.22
C ASP A 151 -7.82 -17.88 -16.50
N ARG A 152 -7.72 -16.78 -17.25
CA ARG A 152 -7.59 -15.44 -16.66
C ARG A 152 -8.83 -15.11 -15.83
N ASP A 153 -10.02 -15.35 -16.37
CA ASP A 153 -11.27 -15.08 -15.65
C ASP A 153 -11.39 -15.98 -14.40
N ALA A 154 -10.92 -17.23 -14.48
CA ALA A 154 -10.84 -18.13 -13.33
C ALA A 154 -9.82 -17.66 -12.29
N PHE A 155 -8.67 -17.15 -12.72
CA PHE A 155 -7.65 -16.56 -11.85
C PHE A 155 -8.20 -15.35 -11.11
N GLU A 156 -8.86 -14.43 -11.82
CA GLU A 156 -9.45 -13.24 -11.21
C GLU A 156 -10.60 -13.56 -10.25
N ARG A 157 -11.44 -14.56 -10.58
CA ARG A 157 -12.43 -15.08 -9.62
C ARG A 157 -11.74 -15.61 -8.37
N ARG A 158 -10.64 -16.36 -8.53
CA ARG A 158 -9.89 -16.87 -7.39
C ARG A 158 -9.28 -15.77 -6.52
N VAL A 159 -8.77 -14.69 -7.13
CA VAL A 159 -8.31 -13.50 -6.38
C VAL A 159 -9.39 -13.02 -5.44
N LEU A 160 -10.63 -12.86 -5.93
CA LEU A 160 -11.75 -12.39 -5.13
C LEU A 160 -12.17 -13.40 -4.04
N GLU A 161 -12.19 -14.69 -4.36
CA GLU A 161 -12.45 -15.74 -3.36
C GLU A 161 -11.43 -15.72 -2.21
N LEU A 162 -10.15 -15.54 -2.52
CA LEU A 162 -9.09 -15.44 -1.52
C LEU A 162 -9.22 -14.15 -0.70
N VAL A 163 -9.59 -13.06 -1.37
CA VAL A 163 -9.85 -11.78 -0.73
C VAL A 163 -10.95 -11.91 0.32
N ASP A 164 -12.05 -12.57 -0.02
CA ASP A 164 -13.17 -12.78 0.90
C ASP A 164 -12.81 -13.82 1.98
N ALA A 165 -12.15 -14.93 1.62
CA ALA A 165 -11.82 -16.02 2.54
C ALA A 165 -10.84 -15.62 3.65
N TYR A 166 -9.94 -14.68 3.37
CA TYR A 166 -8.91 -14.23 4.31
C TYR A 166 -9.14 -12.82 4.85
N ASP A 167 -10.27 -12.16 4.53
CA ASP A 167 -10.53 -10.75 4.81
C ASP A 167 -9.39 -9.82 4.35
N ILE A 168 -8.92 -10.00 3.11
CA ILE A 168 -7.79 -9.24 2.59
C ILE A 168 -8.14 -7.75 2.50
N GLU A 169 -7.27 -6.93 3.07
CA GLU A 169 -7.36 -5.47 3.08
C GLU A 169 -6.54 -4.85 1.95
N LEU A 170 -5.47 -5.51 1.51
CA LEU A 170 -4.57 -5.05 0.46
C LEU A 170 -4.23 -6.18 -0.52
N VAL A 171 -4.35 -5.91 -1.82
CA VAL A 171 -3.78 -6.75 -2.88
C VAL A 171 -2.51 -6.08 -3.41
N VAL A 172 -1.43 -6.84 -3.55
CA VAL A 172 -0.15 -6.35 -4.08
C VAL A 172 0.22 -7.11 -5.34
N LEU A 173 0.43 -6.39 -6.43
CA LEU A 173 0.97 -6.93 -7.68
C LEU A 173 2.50 -6.85 -7.62
N ALA A 174 3.15 -7.88 -7.05
CA ALA A 174 4.60 -7.96 -6.95
C ALA A 174 5.19 -8.43 -8.29
N ARG A 175 5.25 -7.51 -9.27
CA ARG A 175 5.61 -7.79 -10.67
C ARG A 175 4.74 -8.90 -11.28
N TYR A 176 3.44 -8.84 -11.00
CA TYR A 176 2.43 -9.62 -11.70
C TYR A 176 2.25 -9.08 -13.12
N MET A 177 2.52 -9.91 -14.13
CA MET A 177 2.67 -9.48 -15.52
C MET A 177 1.41 -9.65 -16.37
N GLN A 178 0.23 -9.85 -15.77
CA GLN A 178 -1.04 -9.90 -16.50
C GLN A 178 -1.84 -8.62 -16.28
N ILE A 179 -2.53 -8.18 -17.32
CA ILE A 179 -3.47 -7.06 -17.25
C ILE A 179 -4.71 -7.54 -16.49
N LEU A 180 -5.07 -6.81 -15.44
CA LEU A 180 -6.31 -7.04 -14.71
C LEU A 180 -7.51 -6.54 -15.51
N SER A 181 -8.63 -7.25 -15.44
CA SER A 181 -9.88 -6.77 -16.02
C SER A 181 -10.35 -5.47 -15.35
N PRO A 182 -11.10 -4.61 -16.08
CA PRO A 182 -11.73 -3.43 -15.48
C PRO A 182 -12.62 -3.76 -14.28
N GLU A 183 -13.24 -4.95 -14.30
CA GLU A 183 -14.12 -5.43 -13.25
C GLU A 183 -13.35 -5.73 -11.96
N LEU A 184 -12.20 -6.41 -12.07
CA LEU A 184 -11.33 -6.67 -10.93
C LEU A 184 -10.72 -5.37 -10.41
N CYS A 185 -10.26 -4.47 -11.29
CA CYS A 185 -9.77 -3.14 -10.88
C CYS A 185 -10.83 -2.38 -10.06
N LYS A 186 -12.10 -2.41 -10.49
CA LYS A 186 -13.19 -1.75 -9.76
C LYS A 186 -13.44 -2.39 -8.39
N LYS A 187 -13.40 -3.72 -8.28
CA LYS A 187 -13.60 -4.43 -7.00
C LYS A 187 -12.45 -4.23 -6.02
N LEU A 188 -11.25 -3.96 -6.52
CA LEU A 188 -10.06 -3.69 -5.70
C LEU A 188 -9.70 -2.21 -5.63
N ALA A 189 -10.61 -1.31 -6.04
CA ALA A 189 -10.36 0.12 -6.07
C ALA A 189 -9.93 0.64 -4.69
N GLY A 190 -8.83 1.40 -4.68
CA GLY A 190 -8.26 1.96 -3.46
C GLY A 190 -7.49 0.97 -2.57
N ARG A 191 -7.42 -0.32 -2.94
CA ARG A 191 -6.75 -1.37 -2.16
C ARG A 191 -5.97 -2.39 -2.98
N CYS A 192 -5.54 -2.03 -4.18
CA CYS A 192 -4.61 -2.81 -4.99
C CYS A 192 -3.42 -1.93 -5.37
N ILE A 193 -2.22 -2.34 -4.97
CA ILE A 193 -0.96 -1.63 -5.26
C ILE A 193 -0.19 -2.42 -6.31
N ASN A 194 0.28 -1.71 -7.34
CA ASN A 194 1.16 -2.25 -8.37
C ASN A 194 2.52 -1.57 -8.34
N ILE A 195 3.55 -2.29 -8.80
CA ILE A 195 4.87 -1.74 -9.09
C ILE A 195 5.12 -1.72 -10.59
N HIS A 196 5.34 -0.53 -11.12
CA HIS A 196 5.75 -0.33 -12.50
C HIS A 196 7.27 -0.05 -12.55
N HIS A 197 7.99 -0.84 -13.34
CA HIS A 197 9.44 -0.79 -13.56
C HIS A 197 9.99 0.43 -14.31
N SER A 198 9.24 1.52 -14.35
CA SER A 198 9.68 2.80 -14.92
C SER A 198 9.28 3.96 -14.01
N PHE A 199 10.02 5.06 -14.12
CA PHE A 199 9.63 6.33 -13.54
C PHE A 199 8.53 6.95 -14.42
N LEU A 200 7.27 6.72 -14.06
CA LEU A 200 6.14 7.29 -14.78
C LEU A 200 6.17 8.84 -14.73
N PRO A 201 5.83 9.54 -15.83
CA PRO A 201 5.24 9.03 -17.08
C PRO A 201 6.24 8.53 -18.14
N GLY A 202 7.53 8.39 -17.83
CA GLY A 202 8.58 7.95 -18.77
C GLY A 202 8.59 6.44 -19.07
N PHE A 203 8.95 6.07 -20.31
CA PHE A 203 9.19 4.68 -20.76
C PHE A 203 8.03 3.69 -20.54
N LYS A 204 6.82 4.03 -21.00
CA LYS A 204 5.68 3.10 -21.03
C LYS A 204 5.92 1.93 -22.01
N GLY A 205 5.23 0.82 -21.77
CA GLY A 205 5.22 -0.35 -22.67
C GLY A 205 6.39 -1.33 -22.46
N ALA A 206 6.63 -2.18 -23.46
CA ALA A 206 7.54 -3.32 -23.31
C ALA A 206 9.02 -2.91 -23.24
N ASN A 207 9.80 -3.65 -22.43
CA ASN A 207 11.27 -3.56 -22.31
C ASN A 207 11.83 -2.16 -21.99
N PRO A 208 11.38 -1.47 -20.93
CA PRO A 208 11.83 -0.11 -20.62
C PRO A 208 13.33 -0.01 -20.35
N TYR A 209 13.99 -1.04 -19.80
CA TYR A 209 15.45 -1.01 -19.63
C TYR A 209 16.22 -0.98 -20.96
N ARG A 210 15.70 -1.64 -22.01
CA ARG A 210 16.29 -1.54 -23.35
C ARG A 210 16.09 -0.14 -23.93
N GLN A 211 14.92 0.46 -23.71
CA GLN A 211 14.63 1.83 -24.13
C GLN A 211 15.54 2.84 -23.39
N ALA A 212 15.70 2.68 -22.08
CA ALA A 212 16.56 3.48 -21.22
C ALA A 212 18.03 3.40 -21.67
N HIS A 213 18.53 2.19 -21.94
CA HIS A 213 19.87 1.96 -22.46
C HIS A 213 20.07 2.64 -23.83
N ALA A 214 19.16 2.41 -24.78
CA ALA A 214 19.23 3.01 -26.12
C ALA A 214 19.19 4.54 -26.08
N ARG A 215 18.44 5.12 -25.12
CA ARG A 215 18.35 6.57 -24.91
C ARG A 215 19.54 7.13 -24.13
N GLY A 216 20.36 6.29 -23.51
CA GLY A 216 21.53 6.69 -22.73
C GLY A 216 21.17 7.46 -21.46
N VAL A 217 20.05 7.14 -20.81
CA VAL A 217 19.58 7.84 -19.60
C VAL A 217 20.63 7.82 -18.49
N LYS A 218 20.54 8.78 -17.56
CA LYS A 218 21.42 8.86 -16.38
C LYS A 218 20.70 8.51 -15.08
N GLN A 219 19.42 8.21 -15.19
CA GLN A 219 18.57 7.76 -14.10
C GLN A 219 17.58 6.73 -14.67
N ILE A 220 17.32 5.70 -13.88
CA ILE A 220 16.19 4.80 -14.04
C ILE A 220 15.34 4.88 -12.77
N GLY A 221 14.10 4.44 -12.81
CA GLY A 221 13.24 4.49 -11.65
C GLY A 221 12.11 3.48 -11.72
N ALA A 222 11.33 3.45 -10.65
CA ALA A 222 10.13 2.64 -10.52
C ALA A 222 9.04 3.45 -9.82
N THR A 223 7.79 3.16 -10.15
CA THR A 223 6.61 3.83 -9.59
C THR A 223 5.69 2.80 -8.95
N ALA A 224 5.45 2.91 -7.66
CA ALA A 224 4.39 2.20 -6.97
C ALA A 224 3.12 3.05 -7.00
N HIS A 225 1.99 2.46 -7.41
CA HIS A 225 0.73 3.18 -7.60
C HIS A 225 -0.47 2.29 -7.30
N PHE A 226 -1.62 2.89 -7.04
CA PHE A 226 -2.87 2.14 -6.99
C PHE A 226 -3.28 1.66 -8.38
N VAL A 227 -3.90 0.49 -8.46
CA VAL A 227 -4.45 -0.01 -9.71
C VAL A 227 -5.80 0.65 -9.99
N THR A 228 -5.99 1.07 -11.25
CA THR A 228 -7.26 1.56 -11.79
C THR A 228 -7.56 0.82 -13.11
N ALA A 229 -8.70 1.10 -13.73
CA ALA A 229 -9.01 0.54 -15.05
C ALA A 229 -8.10 1.10 -16.17
N ASP A 230 -7.50 2.28 -15.94
CA ASP A 230 -6.54 2.90 -16.85
C ASP A 230 -5.13 2.38 -16.53
N LEU A 231 -4.56 1.62 -17.46
CA LEU A 231 -3.28 0.94 -17.29
C LEU A 231 -2.15 1.92 -16.98
N ASP A 232 -1.44 1.70 -15.86
CA ASP A 232 -0.31 2.51 -15.38
C ASP A 232 -0.65 4.01 -15.12
N GLU A 233 -1.93 4.35 -14.92
CA GLU A 233 -2.38 5.75 -14.71
C GLU A 233 -3.02 5.97 -13.33
N GLY A 234 -2.95 4.97 -12.45
CA GLY A 234 -3.54 5.10 -11.13
C GLY A 234 -2.75 6.04 -10.20
N PRO A 235 -3.38 6.49 -9.09
CA PRO A 235 -2.74 7.42 -8.17
C PRO A 235 -1.39 6.90 -7.67
N ILE A 236 -0.34 7.70 -7.90
CA ILE A 236 1.03 7.40 -7.48
C ILE A 236 1.11 7.41 -5.95
N ILE A 237 1.80 6.41 -5.40
CA ILE A 237 2.11 6.29 -3.98
C ILE A 237 3.59 6.62 -3.75
N GLU A 238 4.49 5.96 -4.46
CA GLU A 238 5.93 6.17 -4.28
C GLU A 238 6.65 6.12 -5.63
N GLN A 239 7.72 6.91 -5.77
CA GLN A 239 8.63 6.84 -6.90
C GLN A 239 10.07 6.82 -6.42
N GLU A 240 10.80 5.80 -6.85
CA GLU A 240 12.23 5.68 -6.57
C GLU A 240 13.02 5.90 -7.85
N VAL A 241 14.16 6.60 -7.74
CA VAL A 241 15.10 6.80 -8.85
C VAL A 241 16.52 6.43 -8.42
N THR A 242 17.24 5.81 -9.33
CA THR A 242 18.63 5.42 -9.14
C THR A 242 19.46 5.95 -10.30
N ARG A 243 20.61 6.57 -9.98
CA ARG A 243 21.56 7.06 -10.97
C ARG A 243 22.23 5.89 -11.70
N VAL A 244 22.35 6.00 -13.01
CA VAL A 244 23.07 5.05 -13.87
C VAL A 244 23.99 5.81 -14.83
N ASP A 245 24.91 5.10 -15.47
CA ASP A 245 25.85 5.70 -16.42
C ASP A 245 25.97 4.84 -17.69
N HIS A 246 26.80 5.32 -18.61
CA HIS A 246 26.98 4.74 -19.94
C HIS A 246 27.80 3.45 -19.95
N THR A 247 28.36 3.03 -18.81
CA THR A 247 29.14 1.79 -18.70
C THR A 247 28.25 0.58 -18.46
N ARG A 248 26.97 0.79 -18.13
CA ARG A 248 26.01 -0.27 -17.78
C ARG A 248 25.37 -0.91 -19.00
N SER A 249 25.44 -2.23 -19.05
CA SER A 249 24.67 -3.06 -19.97
C SER A 249 23.18 -3.09 -19.62
N VAL A 250 22.34 -3.59 -20.54
CA VAL A 250 20.89 -3.75 -20.31
C VAL A 250 20.59 -4.66 -19.12
N ASP A 251 21.38 -5.72 -18.91
CA ASP A 251 21.16 -6.66 -17.81
C ASP A 251 21.56 -6.05 -16.46
N GLU A 252 22.63 -5.25 -16.41
CA GLU A 252 22.98 -4.48 -15.21
C GLU A 252 21.92 -3.41 -14.89
N LEU A 253 21.39 -2.72 -15.90
CA LEU A 253 20.28 -1.77 -15.70
C LEU A 253 19.04 -2.47 -15.16
N ARG A 254 18.76 -3.71 -15.63
CA ARG A 254 17.66 -4.51 -15.09
C ARG A 254 17.88 -4.85 -13.62
N ALA A 255 19.09 -5.31 -13.24
CA ALA A 255 19.39 -5.62 -11.84
C ALA A 255 19.25 -4.40 -10.91
N ILE A 256 19.81 -3.24 -11.31
CA ILE A 256 19.64 -1.97 -10.56
C ILE A 256 18.16 -1.56 -10.50
N GLY A 257 17.44 -1.81 -11.58
CA GLY A 257 16.01 -1.57 -11.68
C GLY A 257 15.19 -2.41 -10.70
N GLN A 258 15.49 -3.71 -10.59
CA GLN A 258 14.82 -4.62 -9.65
C GLN A 258 14.97 -4.16 -8.19
N ASP A 259 16.16 -3.70 -7.78
CA ASP A 259 16.36 -3.12 -6.44
C ASP A 259 15.51 -1.86 -6.23
N THR A 260 15.38 -1.03 -7.28
CA THR A 260 14.60 0.20 -7.25
C THR A 260 13.10 -0.10 -7.16
N GLU A 261 12.62 -1.11 -7.88
CA GLU A 261 11.24 -1.62 -7.81
C GLU A 261 10.89 -2.14 -6.41
N SER A 262 11.75 -3.00 -5.84
CA SER A 262 11.54 -3.55 -4.50
C SER A 262 11.44 -2.45 -3.44
N ARG A 263 12.34 -1.46 -3.47
CA ARG A 263 12.30 -0.34 -2.52
C ARG A 263 11.00 0.48 -2.63
N ALA A 264 10.60 0.85 -3.85
CA ALA A 264 9.38 1.63 -4.07
C ALA A 264 8.13 0.86 -3.63
N LEU A 265 8.04 -0.43 -3.99
CA LEU A 265 6.90 -1.25 -3.62
C LEU A 265 6.82 -1.45 -2.09
N ARG A 266 7.94 -1.79 -1.45
CA ARG A 266 8.04 -1.94 0.00
C ARG A 266 7.56 -0.68 0.72
N GLN A 267 8.01 0.49 0.29
CA GLN A 267 7.62 1.76 0.91
C GLN A 267 6.12 2.04 0.75
N ALA A 268 5.57 1.84 -0.44
CA ALA A 268 4.14 2.00 -0.71
C ALA A 268 3.28 1.04 0.13
N VAL A 269 3.68 -0.22 0.25
CA VAL A 269 3.00 -1.22 1.09
C VAL A 269 3.10 -0.85 2.57
N THR A 270 4.26 -0.42 3.05
CA THR A 270 4.44 0.05 4.45
C THR A 270 3.53 1.23 4.76
N TRP A 271 3.49 2.25 3.89
CA TRP A 271 2.62 3.40 4.10
C TRP A 271 1.14 3.02 4.09
N PHE A 272 0.73 2.12 3.20
CA PHE A 272 -0.65 1.63 3.20
C PHE A 272 -0.98 0.91 4.52
N ALA A 273 -0.14 -0.04 4.94
CA ALA A 273 -0.35 -0.85 6.13
C ALA A 273 -0.31 -0.03 7.45
N GLN A 274 0.30 1.16 7.43
CA GLN A 274 0.35 2.09 8.57
C GLN A 274 -0.73 3.18 8.52
N SER A 275 -1.72 3.05 7.62
CA SER A 275 -2.78 4.02 7.40
C SER A 275 -2.25 5.44 7.10
N ARG A 276 -1.14 5.52 6.37
CA ARG A 276 -0.49 6.77 5.95
C ARG A 276 -0.98 7.29 4.61
N VAL A 277 -1.82 6.53 3.90
CA VAL A 277 -2.28 6.84 2.54
C VAL A 277 -3.78 7.14 2.55
N LEU A 278 -4.15 8.41 2.36
CA LEU A 278 -5.55 8.86 2.32
C LEU A 278 -6.00 9.15 0.89
N LEU A 279 -7.24 8.79 0.55
CA LEU A 279 -7.87 9.08 -0.75
C LEU A 279 -8.12 10.58 -0.93
N ASP A 280 -7.70 11.16 -2.06
CA ASP A 280 -8.05 12.52 -2.48
C ASP A 280 -8.49 12.53 -3.96
N GLY A 281 -9.70 12.01 -4.24
CA GLY A 281 -10.18 11.84 -5.61
C GLY A 281 -9.24 10.95 -6.44
N GLN A 282 -8.58 11.54 -7.45
CA GLN A 282 -7.57 10.87 -8.30
C GLN A 282 -6.14 10.94 -7.76
N ARG A 283 -5.91 11.62 -6.63
CA ARG A 283 -4.61 11.72 -5.96
C ARG A 283 -4.66 10.99 -4.63
N LYS A 284 -3.51 10.89 -3.98
CA LYS A 284 -3.35 10.36 -2.62
C LYS A 284 -2.56 11.35 -1.79
N ILE A 285 -3.00 11.53 -0.55
CA ILE A 285 -2.22 12.24 0.46
C ILE A 285 -1.44 11.19 1.23
N ILE A 286 -0.13 11.40 1.34
CA ILE A 286 0.79 10.49 2.02
C ILE A 286 1.37 11.23 3.21
N PHE A 287 1.19 10.66 4.39
CA PHE A 287 1.75 11.15 5.64
C PHE A 287 3.00 10.34 5.99
N PRO A 288 4.22 10.79 5.61
CA PRO A 288 5.45 10.00 5.77
C PRO A 288 5.76 9.63 7.21
#